data_AF-A0A2T0RPP9-F1
#
_entry.id   AF-A0A2T0RPP9-F1
#
_cell.length_a   1.000
_cell.length_b   1.000
_cell.length_c   1.000
_cell.angle_alpha   90.00
_cell.angle_beta   90.00
_cell.angle_gamma   90.00
#
_symmetry.space_group_name_H-M   'P 1'
#
loop_
_entity.id
_entity.type
_entity.pdbx_description
1 polymer ?
#
loop_
_entity_poly.entity_id
_entity_poly.type
_entity_poly.pdbx_seq_one_letter_code
_entity_poly.pdbx_strand_id
1 'polypeptide(L)'
;MDIQRTTPSENSPVFAPLPADPSCESPRRVGLEIEFAGLSLPDATGVVKQRFSGREIWNGAGEVTLQHSSIGKIEMYLDTAFRPESESAAAKAGVEIAQSVVPLEIVTEPLLHTDLPQMEALVADLDAAGGHGGGKSLLIGCGLHLNIDLADSEEGSDLPRIALAYALLEGWLRWRDPPELSRRLLPFVDPFPADMVSDLAGMGPGMSCDDLFTLLSRYALSRNQGLDLLPAWAAVAPERYERDGPVDSAVSPRPAYHYRLPDCRIGDAEWSLAYEWDRWQLIENVARRTDLLEALCNLWLAADGTQLLPGHTEWHEAVTGHLGSLATLAPNYRSVQEGG
;
A
#
# COMPACT_ATOMS: atom_id res chain seq x y z
N MET A 1 7.20 -39.83 0.66
CA MET A 1 7.18 -39.07 -0.61
C MET A 1 7.99 -37.82 -0.35
N ASP A 2 9.19 -37.77 -0.92
CA ASP A 2 10.13 -36.67 -0.74
C ASP A 2 9.56 -35.39 -1.36
N ILE A 3 9.37 -34.39 -0.52
CA ILE A 3 9.03 -33.03 -0.95
C ILE A 3 10.34 -32.45 -1.50
N GLN A 4 10.51 -32.51 -2.81
CA GLN A 4 11.59 -31.80 -3.49
C GLN A 4 11.41 -30.30 -3.22
N ARG A 5 12.34 -29.72 -2.44
CA ARG A 5 12.53 -28.27 -2.39
C ARG A 5 12.91 -27.82 -3.79
N THR A 6 11.96 -27.23 -4.50
CA THR A 6 12.21 -26.53 -5.76
C THR A 6 13.17 -25.39 -5.48
N THR A 7 14.34 -25.42 -6.11
CA THR A 7 15.27 -24.29 -6.17
C THR A 7 14.56 -23.09 -6.82
N PRO A 8 14.69 -21.86 -6.28
CA PRO A 8 14.12 -20.67 -6.91
C PRO A 8 14.67 -20.52 -8.34
N SER A 9 13.81 -20.22 -9.30
CA SER A 9 14.24 -19.89 -10.67
C SER A 9 15.05 -18.59 -10.65
N GLU A 10 15.94 -18.37 -11.63
CA GLU A 10 16.72 -17.13 -11.78
C GLU A 10 15.87 -15.84 -11.92
N ASN A 11 14.54 -15.98 -12.08
CA ASN A 11 13.58 -14.88 -12.17
C ASN A 11 12.65 -14.77 -10.95
N SER A 12 12.99 -15.37 -9.80
CA SER A 12 12.15 -15.21 -8.61
C SER A 12 12.15 -13.74 -8.15
N PRO A 13 10.96 -13.15 -7.88
CA PRO A 13 10.86 -11.78 -7.42
C PRO A 13 11.71 -11.53 -6.17
N VAL A 14 12.51 -10.46 -6.20
CA VAL A 14 13.46 -10.13 -5.14
C VAL A 14 12.85 -9.07 -4.24
N PHE A 15 12.56 -9.42 -2.99
CA PHE A 15 12.17 -8.46 -1.97
C PHE A 15 13.43 -7.93 -1.28
N ALA A 16 13.95 -6.80 -1.76
CA ALA A 16 15.12 -6.18 -1.13
C ALA A 16 14.78 -5.73 0.31
N PRO A 17 15.72 -5.81 1.27
CA PRO A 17 15.47 -5.35 2.63
C PRO A 17 15.13 -3.86 2.64
N LEU A 18 14.24 -3.47 3.56
CA LEU A 18 14.02 -2.06 3.81
C LEU A 18 15.29 -1.42 4.39
N PRO A 19 15.57 -0.18 3.99
CA PRO A 19 16.57 0.66 4.61
C PRO A 19 16.28 0.79 6.11
N ALA A 20 17.26 0.43 6.92
CA ALA A 20 17.18 0.48 8.37
C ALA A 20 17.84 1.76 8.89
N ASP A 21 17.31 2.29 10.00
CA ASP A 21 18.08 3.20 10.84
C ASP A 21 19.19 2.40 11.54
N PRO A 22 20.46 2.83 11.50
CA PRO A 22 21.57 2.16 12.21
C PRO A 22 21.34 1.99 13.72
N SER A 23 20.46 2.81 14.31
CA SER A 23 20.10 2.77 15.74
C SER A 23 18.99 1.76 16.06
N CYS A 24 18.30 1.21 15.05
CA CYS A 24 17.22 0.24 15.26
C CYS A 24 17.76 -1.20 15.15
N GLU A 25 17.71 -1.95 16.26
CA GLU A 25 18.23 -3.32 16.33
C GLU A 25 17.32 -4.36 15.64
N SER A 26 16.05 -4.02 15.39
CA SER A 26 15.07 -4.94 14.80
C SER A 26 14.80 -4.64 13.32
N PRO A 27 14.76 -5.66 12.45
CA PRO A 27 14.43 -5.44 11.04
C PRO A 27 12.99 -4.94 10.90
N ARG A 28 12.81 -3.88 10.10
CA ARG A 28 11.49 -3.33 9.75
C ARG A 28 10.62 -4.40 9.08
N ARG A 29 9.34 -4.40 9.44
CA ARG A 29 8.33 -5.32 8.92
C ARG A 29 7.30 -4.58 8.06
N VAL A 30 6.47 -5.34 7.38
CA VAL A 30 5.35 -4.85 6.57
C VAL A 30 4.11 -5.70 6.82
N GLY A 31 3.01 -5.06 7.21
CA GLY A 31 1.70 -5.70 7.16
C GLY A 31 1.15 -5.62 5.74
N LEU A 32 0.51 -6.69 5.28
CA LEU A 32 -0.15 -6.71 3.97
C LEU A 32 -1.66 -6.73 4.16
N GLU A 33 -2.35 -5.95 3.33
CA GLU A 33 -3.79 -6.05 3.11
C GLU A 33 -4.01 -6.29 1.62
N ILE A 34 -4.56 -7.46 1.25
CA ILE A 34 -4.73 -7.90 -0.14
C ILE A 34 -6.21 -8.05 -0.42
N GLU A 35 -6.78 -7.15 -1.22
CA GLU A 35 -8.17 -7.25 -1.68
C GLU A 35 -8.25 -8.05 -2.98
N PHE A 36 -9.26 -8.91 -3.12
CA PHE A 36 -9.50 -9.70 -4.33
C PHE A 36 -10.94 -10.17 -4.43
N ALA A 37 -11.36 -10.61 -5.61
CA ALA A 37 -12.67 -11.17 -5.88
C ALA A 37 -12.56 -12.57 -6.52
N GLY A 38 -13.70 -13.19 -6.84
CA GLY A 38 -13.77 -14.46 -7.56
C GLY A 38 -13.80 -15.72 -6.67
N LEU A 39 -13.57 -15.58 -5.36
CA LEU A 39 -13.63 -16.68 -4.40
C LEU A 39 -14.64 -16.40 -3.29
N SER A 40 -15.23 -17.48 -2.75
CA SER A 40 -15.96 -17.40 -1.49
C SER A 40 -14.98 -17.34 -0.31
N LEU A 41 -15.40 -16.78 0.83
CA LEU A 41 -14.56 -16.74 2.03
C LEU A 41 -14.08 -18.16 2.47
N PRO A 42 -14.91 -19.22 2.43
CA PRO A 42 -14.46 -20.60 2.64
C PRO A 42 -13.39 -21.09 1.66
N ASP A 43 -13.54 -20.81 0.36
CA ASP A 43 -12.57 -21.25 -0.66
C ASP A 43 -11.22 -20.54 -0.48
N ALA A 44 -11.25 -19.22 -0.28
CA ALA A 44 -10.07 -18.43 0.03
C ALA A 44 -9.37 -18.92 1.31
N THR A 45 -10.14 -19.22 2.36
CA THR A 45 -9.61 -19.80 3.61
C THR A 45 -8.93 -21.13 3.36
N GLY A 46 -9.50 -21.99 2.50
CA GLY A 46 -8.90 -23.25 2.08
C GLY A 46 -7.54 -23.06 1.43
N VAL A 47 -7.43 -22.09 0.51
CA VAL A 47 -6.18 -21.73 -0.17
C VAL A 47 -5.13 -21.24 0.83
N VAL A 48 -5.47 -20.26 1.66
CA VAL A 48 -4.55 -19.67 2.66
C VAL A 48 -4.07 -20.74 3.64
N LYS A 49 -4.97 -21.58 4.15
CA LYS A 49 -4.61 -22.67 5.08
C LYS A 49 -3.77 -23.75 4.42
N GLN A 50 -3.99 -24.07 3.16
CA GLN A 50 -3.16 -25.03 2.45
C GLN A 50 -1.70 -24.57 2.41
N ARG A 51 -1.47 -23.26 2.24
CA ARG A 51 -0.13 -22.68 2.21
C ARG A 51 0.49 -22.51 3.59
N PHE A 52 -0.23 -21.91 4.52
CA PHE A 52 0.35 -21.48 5.81
C PHE A 52 0.00 -22.37 7.00
N SER A 53 -0.81 -23.42 6.79
CA SER A 53 -1.37 -24.22 7.89
C SER A 53 -2.13 -23.35 8.91
N GLY A 54 -2.41 -23.88 10.10
CA GLY A 54 -3.04 -23.12 11.18
C GLY A 54 -4.47 -23.54 11.49
N ARG A 55 -5.04 -22.87 12.48
CA ARG A 55 -6.38 -23.12 13.02
C ARG A 55 -7.33 -21.99 12.63
N GLU A 56 -8.41 -22.36 11.95
CA GLU A 56 -9.49 -21.43 11.62
C GLU A 56 -10.36 -21.12 12.84
N ILE A 57 -10.68 -19.85 13.01
CA ILE A 57 -11.67 -19.34 13.95
C ILE A 57 -12.65 -18.48 13.16
N TRP A 58 -13.86 -18.99 12.98
CA TRP A 58 -14.92 -18.35 12.22
C TRP A 58 -15.71 -17.39 13.10
N ASN A 59 -15.78 -16.12 12.70
CA ASN A 59 -16.52 -15.05 13.37
C ASN A 59 -17.73 -14.65 12.50
N GLY A 60 -18.75 -15.51 12.50
CA GLY A 60 -19.91 -15.34 11.63
C GLY A 60 -19.64 -15.77 10.17
N ALA A 61 -20.42 -15.23 9.23
CA ALA A 61 -20.38 -15.63 7.81
C ALA A 61 -19.41 -14.80 6.95
N GLY A 62 -18.91 -13.68 7.48
CA GLY A 62 -18.13 -12.70 6.73
C GLY A 62 -16.71 -12.48 7.25
N GLU A 63 -16.27 -13.22 8.26
CA GLU A 63 -14.94 -13.08 8.86
C GLU A 63 -14.42 -14.43 9.38
N VAL A 64 -13.12 -14.67 9.17
CA VAL A 64 -12.38 -15.80 9.73
C VAL A 64 -10.96 -15.37 10.05
N THR A 65 -10.45 -15.86 11.17
CA THR A 65 -9.06 -15.68 11.58
C THR A 65 -8.34 -17.02 11.52
N LEU A 66 -7.21 -17.07 10.83
CA LEU A 66 -6.28 -18.20 10.85
C LEU A 66 -5.21 -17.92 11.92
N GLN A 67 -5.29 -18.64 13.04
CA GLN A 67 -4.31 -18.56 14.12
C GLN A 67 -3.22 -19.63 13.98
N HIS A 68 -2.03 -19.33 14.51
CA HIS A 68 -0.88 -20.25 14.51
C HIS A 68 -0.52 -20.76 13.10
N SER A 69 -0.63 -19.89 12.09
CA SER A 69 -0.09 -20.17 10.76
C SER A 69 1.45 -20.05 10.78
N SER A 70 2.12 -20.50 9.73
CA SER A 70 3.58 -20.37 9.62
C SER A 70 4.09 -18.93 9.55
N ILE A 71 3.21 -17.96 9.30
CA ILE A 71 3.54 -16.52 9.22
C ILE A 71 2.81 -15.67 10.27
N GLY A 72 2.24 -16.29 11.31
CA GLY A 72 1.51 -15.58 12.37
C GLY A 72 -0.01 -15.56 12.15
N LYS A 73 -0.70 -14.56 12.69
CA LYS A 73 -2.14 -14.39 12.52
C LYS A 73 -2.46 -13.85 11.12
N ILE A 74 -3.44 -14.47 10.46
CA ILE A 74 -4.01 -13.97 9.20
C ILE A 74 -5.50 -13.78 9.40
N GLU A 75 -6.02 -12.61 9.06
CA GLU A 75 -7.44 -12.27 9.10
C GLU A 75 -7.98 -12.22 7.67
N MET A 76 -9.19 -12.76 7.47
CA MET A 76 -9.87 -12.73 6.19
C MET A 76 -11.31 -12.32 6.39
N TYR A 77 -11.77 -11.32 5.66
CA TYR A 77 -13.14 -10.84 5.76
C TYR A 77 -13.63 -10.20 4.46
N LEU A 78 -14.95 -10.00 4.38
CA LEU A 78 -15.55 -9.15 3.34
C LEU A 78 -15.29 -7.70 3.68
N ASP A 79 -14.79 -6.93 2.71
CA ASP A 79 -14.41 -5.54 2.93
C ASP A 79 -15.54 -4.74 3.61
N THR A 80 -15.11 -3.99 4.62
CA THR A 80 -15.90 -3.37 5.68
C THR A 80 -16.90 -2.33 5.21
N ALA A 81 -16.72 -1.75 4.01
CA ALA A 81 -17.67 -0.80 3.42
C ALA A 81 -19.09 -1.38 3.28
N PHE A 82 -19.23 -2.71 3.27
CA PHE A 82 -20.51 -3.41 3.11
C PHE A 82 -20.81 -4.44 4.20
N ARG A 83 -20.07 -4.44 5.33
CA ARG A 83 -20.25 -5.43 6.40
C ARG A 83 -21.64 -5.29 7.04
N PRO A 84 -22.51 -6.31 6.98
CA PRO A 84 -23.78 -6.27 7.68
C PRO A 84 -23.57 -6.51 9.18
N GLU A 85 -24.09 -5.62 10.03
CA GLU A 85 -23.98 -5.71 11.51
C GLU A 85 -24.80 -6.86 12.15
N SER A 86 -25.55 -7.65 11.38
CA SER A 86 -26.53 -8.62 11.91
C SER A 86 -26.25 -10.08 11.49
N GLU A 87 -26.46 -11.03 12.41
CA GLU A 87 -26.32 -12.48 12.16
C GLU A 87 -27.60 -13.17 11.62
N SER A 88 -28.58 -12.39 11.15
CA SER A 88 -29.87 -12.93 10.71
C SER A 88 -29.75 -13.80 9.45
N ALA A 89 -30.70 -14.72 9.22
CA ALA A 89 -30.72 -15.54 8.01
C ALA A 89 -30.85 -14.70 6.71
N ALA A 90 -31.50 -13.53 6.80
CA ALA A 90 -31.56 -12.56 5.71
C ALA A 90 -30.21 -11.87 5.46
N ALA A 91 -29.42 -11.62 6.51
CA ALA A 91 -28.06 -11.13 6.37
C ALA A 91 -27.14 -12.15 5.72
N LYS A 92 -27.28 -13.45 6.02
CA LYS A 92 -26.52 -14.52 5.32
C LYS A 92 -26.80 -14.55 3.82
N ALA A 93 -28.06 -14.44 3.41
CA ALA A 93 -28.43 -14.33 1.99
C ALA A 93 -27.93 -13.01 1.36
N GLY A 94 -27.92 -11.91 2.13
CA GLY A 94 -27.33 -10.64 1.72
C GLY A 94 -25.80 -10.71 1.53
N VAL A 95 -25.11 -11.48 2.37
CA VAL A 95 -23.67 -11.77 2.28
C VAL A 95 -23.35 -12.59 1.02
N GLU A 96 -24.15 -13.60 0.68
CA GLU A 96 -23.95 -14.38 -0.56
C GLU A 96 -24.09 -13.51 -1.82
N ILE A 97 -25.04 -12.55 -1.81
CA ILE A 97 -25.19 -11.57 -2.90
C ILE A 97 -24.05 -10.54 -2.86
N ALA A 98 -23.65 -10.07 -1.67
CA ALA A 98 -22.54 -9.14 -1.50
C ALA A 98 -21.20 -9.75 -1.94
N GLN A 99 -20.96 -11.04 -1.71
CA GLN A 99 -19.76 -11.77 -2.16
C GLN A 99 -19.56 -11.74 -3.69
N SER A 100 -20.63 -11.48 -4.46
CA SER A 100 -20.52 -11.32 -5.92
C SER A 100 -20.01 -9.94 -6.35
N VAL A 101 -19.97 -8.96 -5.43
CA VAL A 101 -19.65 -7.54 -5.70
C VAL A 101 -18.71 -6.89 -4.68
N VAL A 102 -18.45 -7.52 -3.53
CA VAL A 102 -17.60 -7.03 -2.44
C VAL A 102 -16.31 -7.86 -2.41
N PRO A 103 -15.13 -7.23 -2.51
CA PRO A 103 -13.86 -7.92 -2.37
C PRO A 103 -13.73 -8.65 -1.02
N LEU A 104 -13.04 -9.78 -1.04
CA LEU A 104 -12.41 -10.35 0.14
C LEU A 104 -11.10 -9.62 0.41
N GLU A 105 -10.78 -9.40 1.67
CA GLU A 105 -9.52 -8.83 2.12
C GLU A 105 -8.77 -9.86 2.99
N ILE A 106 -7.50 -10.10 2.67
CA ILE A 106 -6.55 -10.84 3.52
C ILE A 106 -5.66 -9.82 4.24
N VAL A 107 -5.63 -9.86 5.57
CA VAL A 107 -4.78 -9.00 6.41
C VAL A 107 -3.78 -9.83 7.20
N THR A 108 -2.51 -9.45 7.17
CA THR A 108 -1.44 -10.13 7.92
C THR A 108 -0.97 -9.32 9.11
N GLU A 109 -0.45 -10.01 10.13
CA GLU A 109 0.52 -9.38 11.03
C GLU A 109 1.75 -8.87 10.26
N PRO A 110 2.52 -7.91 10.81
CA PRO A 110 3.72 -7.42 10.14
C PRO A 110 4.76 -8.53 9.89
N LEU A 111 5.06 -8.77 8.62
CA LEU A 111 5.98 -9.78 8.11
C LEU A 111 7.36 -9.20 7.84
N LEU A 112 8.40 -10.04 7.87
CA LEU A 112 9.71 -9.64 7.35
C LEU A 112 9.69 -9.67 5.83
N HIS A 113 10.54 -8.87 5.19
CA HIS A 113 10.71 -8.93 3.73
C HIS A 113 11.08 -10.34 3.23
N THR A 114 11.73 -11.15 4.07
CA THR A 114 12.07 -12.55 3.77
C THR A 114 10.86 -13.50 3.70
N ASP A 115 9.72 -13.08 4.25
CA ASP A 115 8.47 -13.85 4.23
C ASP A 115 7.57 -13.47 3.04
N LEU A 116 7.81 -12.30 2.40
CA LEU A 116 7.06 -11.83 1.24
C LEU A 116 7.06 -12.79 0.03
N PRO A 117 8.12 -13.58 -0.25
CA PRO A 117 8.05 -14.64 -1.26
C PRO A 117 6.93 -15.66 -1.02
N GLN A 118 6.56 -15.92 0.24
CA GLN A 118 5.44 -16.83 0.53
C GLN A 118 4.09 -16.17 0.23
N MET A 119 4.00 -14.84 0.39
CA MET A 119 2.81 -14.05 0.04
C MET A 119 2.66 -13.91 -1.47
N GLU A 120 3.76 -13.77 -2.21
CA GLU A 120 3.76 -13.84 -3.69
C GLU A 120 3.22 -15.19 -4.16
N ALA A 121 3.66 -16.28 -3.51
CA ALA A 121 3.15 -17.60 -3.84
C ALA A 121 1.68 -17.80 -3.42
N LEU A 122 1.20 -17.10 -2.37
CA LEU A 122 -0.22 -17.06 -2.04
C LEU A 122 -1.03 -16.37 -3.14
N VAL A 123 -0.56 -15.24 -3.66
CA VAL A 123 -1.18 -14.51 -4.78
C VAL A 123 -1.37 -15.45 -5.99
N ALA A 124 -0.34 -16.24 -6.32
CA ALA A 124 -0.42 -17.23 -7.39
C ALA A 124 -1.42 -18.37 -7.09
N ASP A 125 -1.47 -18.86 -5.86
CA ASP A 125 -2.44 -19.89 -5.46
C ASP A 125 -3.89 -19.36 -5.50
N LEU A 126 -4.11 -18.09 -5.14
CA LEU A 126 -5.41 -17.44 -5.23
C LEU A 126 -5.87 -17.32 -6.68
N ASP A 127 -4.98 -16.88 -7.60
CA ASP A 127 -5.29 -16.85 -9.05
C ASP A 127 -5.63 -18.24 -9.58
N ALA A 128 -4.84 -19.26 -9.23
CA ALA A 128 -5.09 -20.65 -9.65
C ALA A 128 -6.43 -21.20 -9.13
N ALA A 129 -6.91 -20.71 -7.98
CA ALA A 129 -8.21 -21.06 -7.43
C ALA A 129 -9.39 -20.28 -8.06
N GLY A 130 -9.12 -19.32 -8.94
CA GLY A 130 -10.13 -18.48 -9.59
C GLY A 130 -10.29 -17.08 -8.98
N GLY A 131 -9.44 -16.73 -8.01
CA GLY A 131 -9.34 -15.39 -7.47
C GLY A 131 -8.80 -14.41 -8.51
N HIS A 132 -9.18 -13.14 -8.43
CA HIS A 132 -8.68 -12.11 -9.33
C HIS A 132 -8.74 -10.71 -8.70
N GLY A 133 -7.90 -9.81 -9.21
CA GLY A 133 -7.94 -8.39 -8.88
C GLY A 133 -9.09 -7.63 -9.56
N GLY A 134 -9.05 -6.29 -9.46
CA GLY A 134 -10.10 -5.40 -9.97
C GLY A 134 -10.24 -5.38 -11.50
N GLY A 135 -9.14 -5.57 -12.25
CA GLY A 135 -9.09 -5.45 -13.71
C GLY A 135 -10.04 -6.35 -14.51
N LYS A 136 -10.62 -7.41 -13.91
CA LYS A 136 -11.61 -8.29 -14.56
C LYS A 136 -13.08 -7.85 -14.36
N SER A 137 -13.37 -6.86 -13.51
CA SER A 137 -14.73 -6.33 -13.29
C SER A 137 -14.73 -4.82 -13.02
N LEU A 138 -15.42 -4.04 -13.86
CA LEU A 138 -15.56 -2.58 -13.72
C LEU A 138 -16.26 -2.14 -12.42
N LEU A 139 -16.84 -3.06 -11.65
CA LEU A 139 -17.58 -2.80 -10.42
C LEU A 139 -16.75 -3.02 -9.15
N ILE A 140 -15.58 -3.67 -9.26
CA ILE A 140 -14.79 -4.12 -8.12
C ILE A 140 -13.42 -3.44 -8.22
N GLY A 141 -13.12 -2.54 -7.29
CA GLY A 141 -11.76 -2.03 -7.09
C GLY A 141 -11.09 -2.88 -6.03
N CYS A 142 -9.92 -3.44 -6.33
CA CYS A 142 -9.11 -4.20 -5.37
C CYS A 142 -7.80 -3.46 -5.11
N GLY A 143 -7.56 -3.06 -3.87
CA GLY A 143 -6.32 -2.47 -3.40
C GLY A 143 -5.32 -3.49 -2.86
N LEU A 144 -4.05 -3.10 -2.89
CA LEU A 144 -3.01 -3.67 -2.05
C LEU A 144 -2.54 -2.59 -1.09
N HIS A 145 -2.59 -2.86 0.21
CA HIS A 145 -1.98 -1.97 1.21
C HIS A 145 -0.71 -2.59 1.77
N LEU A 146 0.36 -1.78 1.73
CA LEU A 146 1.60 -2.07 2.43
C LEU A 146 1.62 -1.18 3.69
N ASN A 147 1.59 -1.80 4.86
CA ASN A 147 1.71 -1.12 6.15
C ASN A 147 3.14 -1.27 6.66
N ILE A 148 4.03 -0.40 6.20
CA ILE A 148 5.49 -0.51 6.40
C ILE A 148 5.89 0.15 7.71
N ASP A 149 6.56 -0.55 8.62
CA ASP A 149 7.08 0.03 9.88
C ASP A 149 7.93 1.29 9.60
N LEU A 150 7.90 2.29 10.48
CA LEU A 150 8.84 3.42 10.40
C LEU A 150 10.29 2.95 10.54
N ALA A 151 11.24 3.71 10.00
CA ALA A 151 12.64 3.49 10.32
C ALA A 151 12.97 3.86 11.77
N ASP A 152 12.30 4.88 12.30
CA ASP A 152 12.34 5.30 13.69
C ASP A 152 10.94 5.23 14.29
N SER A 153 10.60 4.11 14.91
CA SER A 153 9.27 3.90 15.48
C SER A 153 8.98 4.70 16.75
N GLU A 154 10.01 5.27 17.38
CA GLU A 154 9.87 6.01 18.64
C GLU A 154 9.62 7.50 18.39
N GLU A 155 10.47 8.15 17.60
CA GLU A 155 10.36 9.60 17.35
C GLU A 155 9.81 9.93 15.95
N GLY A 156 9.80 8.95 15.04
CA GLY A 156 9.32 9.13 13.68
C GLY A 156 10.17 10.10 12.85
N SER A 157 11.46 10.20 13.12
CA SER A 157 12.37 11.16 12.46
C SER A 157 12.44 11.02 10.93
N ASP A 158 12.04 9.87 10.38
CA ASP A 158 11.95 9.61 8.94
C ASP A 158 10.65 10.15 8.29
N LEU A 159 9.60 10.43 9.07
CA LEU A 159 8.28 10.85 8.57
C LEU A 159 8.34 12.06 7.62
N PRO A 160 9.00 13.20 7.94
CA PRO A 160 9.01 14.37 7.07
C PRO A 160 9.61 14.08 5.70
N ARG A 161 10.66 13.27 5.65
CA ARG A 161 11.37 12.97 4.41
C ARG A 161 10.63 11.98 3.55
N ILE A 162 9.97 10.98 4.15
CA ILE A 162 9.11 10.03 3.43
C ILE A 162 7.86 10.76 2.91
N ALA A 163 7.23 11.60 3.72
CA ALA A 163 6.08 12.41 3.31
C ALA A 163 6.44 13.33 2.11
N LEU A 164 7.58 14.02 2.17
CA LEU A 164 8.07 14.86 1.08
C LEU A 164 8.39 14.05 -0.18
N ALA A 165 9.10 12.92 -0.05
CA ALA A 165 9.44 12.05 -1.17
C ALA A 165 8.17 11.53 -1.86
N TYR A 166 7.20 11.02 -1.09
CA TYR A 166 5.94 10.55 -1.64
C TYR A 166 5.17 11.68 -2.33
N ALA A 167 5.03 12.84 -1.69
CA ALA A 167 4.32 13.99 -2.24
C ALA A 167 4.86 14.43 -3.62
N LEU A 168 6.19 14.44 -3.77
CA LEU A 168 6.86 14.80 -5.02
C LEU A 168 6.79 13.69 -6.08
N LEU A 169 6.63 12.43 -5.68
CA LEU A 169 6.60 11.27 -6.58
C LEU A 169 5.20 10.80 -6.94
N GLU A 170 4.17 11.14 -6.16
CA GLU A 170 2.83 10.56 -6.32
C GLU A 170 2.26 10.74 -7.73
N GLY A 171 2.34 11.96 -8.28
CA GLY A 171 1.93 12.24 -9.65
C GLY A 171 2.67 11.35 -10.66
N TRP A 172 3.97 11.15 -10.45
CA TRP A 172 4.82 10.34 -11.30
C TRP A 172 4.52 8.84 -11.20
N LEU A 173 4.29 8.34 -9.99
CA LEU A 173 3.88 6.96 -9.75
C LEU A 173 2.55 6.65 -10.43
N ARG A 174 1.57 7.56 -10.31
CA ARG A 174 0.26 7.45 -10.98
C ARG A 174 0.35 7.62 -12.49
N TRP A 175 1.34 8.33 -13.00
CA TRP A 175 1.55 8.44 -14.45
C TRP A 175 2.20 7.16 -15.02
N ARG A 176 3.18 6.59 -14.32
CA ARG A 176 3.84 5.32 -14.68
C ARG A 176 2.86 4.16 -14.66
N ASP A 177 1.96 4.17 -13.69
CA ASP A 177 0.94 3.15 -13.52
C ASP A 177 -0.34 3.80 -12.97
N PRO A 178 -1.27 4.16 -13.88
CA PRO A 178 -2.53 4.78 -13.52
C PRO A 178 -3.41 3.81 -12.71
N PRO A 179 -3.94 4.22 -11.55
CA PRO A 179 -4.86 3.41 -10.78
C PRO A 179 -6.08 2.98 -11.61
N GLU A 180 -6.56 1.77 -11.37
CA GLU A 180 -7.76 1.24 -12.03
C GLU A 180 -8.97 2.17 -11.85
N LEU A 181 -9.78 2.28 -12.91
CA LEU A 181 -10.93 3.19 -12.92
C LEU A 181 -11.93 2.88 -11.80
N SER A 182 -12.10 1.61 -11.44
CA SER A 182 -12.97 1.17 -10.33
C SER A 182 -12.50 1.75 -8.99
N ARG A 183 -11.20 1.86 -8.76
CA ARG A 183 -10.63 2.48 -7.54
C ARG A 183 -10.67 4.00 -7.55
N ARG A 184 -10.79 4.64 -8.71
CA ARG A 184 -10.99 6.10 -8.82
C ARG A 184 -12.38 6.56 -8.37
N LEU A 185 -13.34 5.63 -8.27
CA LEU A 185 -14.72 5.90 -7.87
C LEU A 185 -14.99 5.51 -6.39
N LEU A 186 -14.03 4.84 -5.74
CA LEU A 186 -14.09 4.44 -4.33
C LEU A 186 -13.17 5.32 -3.47
N PRO A 187 -13.51 5.57 -2.20
CA PRO A 187 -12.86 6.59 -1.37
C PRO A 187 -11.48 6.16 -0.80
N PHE A 188 -10.56 5.60 -1.58
CA PHE A 188 -9.38 4.92 -0.99
C PHE A 188 -8.00 5.23 -1.57
N VAL A 189 -7.85 6.20 -2.47
CA VAL A 189 -6.54 6.58 -3.04
C VAL A 189 -6.50 8.05 -3.51
N ASP A 190 -7.05 8.97 -2.73
CA ASP A 190 -6.99 10.40 -3.03
C ASP A 190 -5.52 10.88 -3.09
N PRO A 191 -5.16 11.76 -4.04
CA PRO A 191 -3.85 12.38 -4.04
C PRO A 191 -3.69 13.36 -2.88
N PHE A 192 -2.45 13.64 -2.49
CA PHE A 192 -2.19 14.77 -1.61
C PHE A 192 -2.65 16.08 -2.28
N PRO A 193 -3.29 17.01 -1.54
CA PRO A 193 -3.67 18.30 -2.09
C PRO A 193 -2.46 19.02 -2.69
N ALA A 194 -2.60 19.58 -3.90
CA ALA A 194 -1.46 20.22 -4.58
C ALA A 194 -0.84 21.38 -3.80
N ASP A 195 -1.66 22.13 -3.06
CA ASP A 195 -1.18 23.19 -2.15
C ASP A 195 -0.37 22.60 -0.99
N MET A 196 -0.76 21.44 -0.47
CA MET A 196 0.01 20.71 0.55
C MET A 196 1.36 20.26 -0.02
N VAL A 197 1.39 19.71 -1.23
CA VAL A 197 2.65 19.32 -1.89
C VAL A 197 3.56 20.54 -2.08
N SER A 198 2.99 21.69 -2.44
CA SER A 198 3.74 22.95 -2.59
C SER A 198 4.30 23.47 -1.26
N ASP A 199 3.52 23.39 -0.18
CA ASP A 199 3.98 23.74 1.17
C ASP A 199 5.10 22.78 1.64
N LEU A 200 4.94 21.46 1.42
CA LEU A 200 5.98 20.47 1.70
C LEU A 200 7.26 20.78 0.92
N ALA A 201 7.14 21.04 -0.38
CA ALA A 201 8.27 21.36 -1.25
C ALA A 201 8.98 22.66 -0.81
N GLY A 202 8.22 23.67 -0.38
CA GLY A 202 8.74 24.94 0.14
C GLY A 202 9.49 24.82 1.45
N MET A 203 9.10 23.88 2.33
CA MET A 203 9.84 23.54 3.54
C MET A 203 11.10 22.70 3.24
N GLY A 204 11.02 21.82 2.25
CA GLY A 204 12.15 21.04 1.76
C GLY A 204 12.63 19.94 2.72
N PRO A 205 13.79 19.32 2.45
CA PRO A 205 14.25 18.10 3.14
C PRO A 205 14.72 18.28 4.59
N GLY A 206 14.78 19.53 5.08
CA GLY A 206 15.12 19.88 6.47
C GLY A 206 13.91 20.06 7.40
N MET A 207 12.70 19.79 6.90
CA MET A 207 11.45 19.86 7.65
C MET A 207 11.45 18.98 8.90
N SER A 208 10.96 19.51 10.01
CA SER A 208 10.78 18.76 11.27
C SER A 208 9.46 17.99 11.30
N CYS A 209 9.33 17.03 12.22
CA CYS A 209 8.04 16.37 12.48
C CYS A 209 6.95 17.37 12.90
N ASP A 210 7.30 18.40 13.67
CA ASP A 210 6.34 19.43 14.09
C ASP A 210 5.82 20.26 12.91
N ASP A 211 6.68 20.57 11.95
CA ASP A 211 6.29 21.25 10.70
C ASP A 211 5.32 20.36 9.90
N LEU A 212 5.67 19.07 9.74
CA LEU A 212 4.82 18.09 9.07
C LEU A 212 3.45 17.99 9.74
N PHE A 213 3.38 17.74 11.05
CA PHE A 213 2.10 17.57 11.77
C PHE A 213 1.23 18.83 11.73
N THR A 214 1.86 20.01 11.78
CA THR A 214 1.15 21.28 11.58
C THR A 214 0.53 21.36 10.18
N LEU A 215 1.22 20.84 9.17
CA LEU A 215 0.72 20.78 7.80
C LEU A 215 -0.41 19.75 7.64
N LEU A 216 -0.24 18.53 8.15
CA LEU A 216 -1.26 17.47 8.09
C LEU A 216 -2.57 17.93 8.77
N SER A 217 -2.46 18.61 9.91
CA SER A 217 -3.60 19.24 10.60
C SER A 217 -4.29 20.29 9.73
N ARG A 218 -3.51 21.22 9.14
CA ARG A 218 -4.03 22.32 8.31
C ARG A 218 -4.85 21.82 7.13
N TYR A 219 -4.35 20.81 6.43
CA TYR A 219 -5.02 20.25 5.26
C TYR A 219 -6.11 19.23 5.61
N ALA A 220 -6.32 18.94 6.90
CA ALA A 220 -7.31 18.01 7.41
C ALA A 220 -7.32 16.69 6.61
N LEU A 221 -6.13 16.10 6.44
CA LEU A 221 -6.02 14.84 5.69
C LEU A 221 -6.95 13.79 6.26
N SER A 222 -7.52 13.00 5.36
CA SER A 222 -8.36 11.85 5.69
C SER A 222 -7.50 10.59 5.85
N ARG A 223 -8.14 9.42 5.89
CA ARG A 223 -7.46 8.11 5.79
C ARG A 223 -7.42 7.57 4.35
N ASN A 224 -7.90 8.37 3.40
CA ASN A 224 -8.16 7.95 2.02
C ASN A 224 -7.01 8.29 1.07
N GLN A 225 -5.94 8.90 1.58
CA GLN A 225 -4.78 9.28 0.77
C GLN A 225 -3.99 8.04 0.34
N GLY A 226 -3.36 8.09 -0.84
CA GLY A 226 -2.49 7.01 -1.30
C GLY A 226 -1.32 6.69 -0.36
N LEU A 227 -0.94 7.64 0.50
CA LEU A 227 -0.12 7.44 1.68
C LEU A 227 -0.83 8.04 2.90
N ASP A 228 -1.31 7.20 3.81
CA ASP A 228 -1.94 7.62 5.06
C ASP A 228 -0.88 7.67 6.18
N LEU A 229 -0.69 8.88 6.72
CA LEU A 229 0.29 9.19 7.76
C LEU A 229 -0.35 9.36 9.14
N LEU A 230 -1.67 9.30 9.24
CA LEU A 230 -2.37 9.52 10.51
C LEU A 230 -2.06 8.45 11.56
N PRO A 231 -2.01 7.13 11.23
CA PRO A 231 -1.62 6.10 12.19
C PRO A 231 -0.23 6.31 12.76
N ALA A 232 0.73 6.70 11.92
CA ALA A 232 2.10 6.99 12.33
C ALA A 232 2.16 8.22 13.25
N TRP A 233 1.49 9.32 12.87
CA TRP A 233 1.41 10.51 13.70
C TRP A 233 0.79 10.19 15.08
N ALA A 234 -0.33 9.47 15.10
CA ALA A 234 -0.98 9.06 16.35
C ALA A 234 -0.09 8.17 17.23
N ALA A 235 0.84 7.39 16.64
CA ALA A 235 1.77 6.54 17.39
C ALA A 235 2.97 7.31 17.97
N VAL A 236 3.62 8.16 17.18
CA VAL A 236 4.87 8.82 17.59
C VAL A 236 4.64 10.12 18.38
N ALA A 237 3.47 10.76 18.20
CA ALA A 237 3.13 11.99 18.90
C ALA A 237 1.65 11.99 19.36
N PRO A 238 1.25 11.07 20.27
CA PRO A 238 -0.15 10.89 20.66
C PRO A 238 -0.79 12.15 21.25
N GLU A 239 -0.09 12.87 22.14
CA GLU A 239 -0.60 14.13 22.72
C GLU A 239 -0.81 15.22 21.66
N ARG A 240 0.05 15.24 20.63
CA ARG A 240 -0.06 16.17 19.50
C ARG A 240 -1.25 15.79 18.62
N TYR A 241 -1.41 14.50 18.33
CA TYR A 241 -2.50 13.97 17.52
C TYR A 241 -3.86 14.20 18.19
N GLU A 242 -3.99 13.97 19.51
CA GLU A 242 -5.23 14.23 20.25
C GLU A 242 -5.64 15.71 20.19
N ARG A 243 -4.67 16.63 20.15
CA ARG A 243 -4.92 18.08 20.13
C ARG A 243 -5.23 18.62 18.74
N ASP A 244 -4.46 18.20 17.74
CA ASP A 244 -4.44 18.83 16.41
C ASP A 244 -4.89 17.88 15.28
N GLY A 245 -5.13 16.60 15.59
CA GLY A 245 -5.52 15.59 14.62
C GLY A 245 -6.98 15.74 14.14
N PRO A 246 -7.37 15.05 13.05
CA PRO A 246 -8.72 15.17 12.49
C PRO A 246 -9.78 14.57 13.43
N VAL A 247 -10.80 15.35 13.79
CA VAL A 247 -11.82 15.03 14.81
C VAL A 247 -12.61 13.74 14.52
N ASP A 248 -12.88 13.43 13.25
CA ASP A 248 -13.70 12.28 12.83
C ASP A 248 -12.85 11.10 12.30
N SER A 249 -11.56 11.08 12.61
CA SER A 249 -10.66 10.00 12.19
C SER A 249 -10.45 9.00 13.34
N ALA A 250 -11.33 8.01 13.45
CA ALA A 250 -11.04 6.83 14.27
C ALA A 250 -9.80 6.13 13.68
N VAL A 251 -8.62 6.43 14.22
CA VAL A 251 -7.33 5.90 13.77
C VAL A 251 -6.80 5.00 14.87
N SER A 252 -6.42 3.78 14.52
CA SER A 252 -5.65 2.91 15.40
C SER A 252 -4.18 3.33 15.31
N PRO A 253 -3.56 3.85 16.39
CA PRO A 253 -2.17 4.26 16.35
C PRO A 253 -1.27 3.09 15.98
N ARG A 254 -0.41 3.30 14.99
CA ARG A 254 0.57 2.31 14.55
C ARG A 254 1.79 3.03 13.98
N PRO A 255 3.02 2.67 14.41
CA PRO A 255 4.22 3.22 13.83
C PRO A 255 4.49 2.54 12.47
N ALA A 256 3.60 2.78 11.49
CA ALA A 256 3.75 2.34 10.12
C ALA A 256 3.25 3.39 9.12
N TYR A 257 3.87 3.42 7.94
CA TYR A 257 3.35 4.05 6.74
C TYR A 257 2.24 3.19 6.14
N HIS A 258 1.03 3.74 6.01
CA HIS A 258 -0.07 3.06 5.35
C HIS A 258 -0.07 3.44 3.86
N TYR A 259 0.67 2.68 3.05
CA TYR A 259 0.78 2.89 1.61
C TYR A 259 -0.32 2.14 0.88
N ARG A 260 -1.29 2.89 0.35
CA ARG A 260 -2.55 2.40 -0.22
C ARG A 260 -2.66 2.58 -1.74
N LEU A 261 -1.71 3.30 -2.34
CA LEU A 261 -1.68 3.57 -3.78
C LEU A 261 -1.74 2.30 -4.65
N PRO A 262 -1.03 1.19 -4.34
CA PRO A 262 -0.98 0.00 -5.18
C PRO A 262 -2.34 -0.63 -5.47
N ASP A 263 -2.59 -1.02 -6.72
CA ASP A 263 -3.72 -1.87 -7.09
C ASP A 263 -3.37 -3.33 -6.78
N CYS A 264 -4.35 -4.14 -6.39
CA CYS A 264 -4.20 -5.59 -6.38
C CYS A 264 -4.69 -6.16 -7.72
N ARG A 265 -3.77 -6.77 -8.47
CA ARG A 265 -4.02 -7.28 -9.83
C ARG A 265 -3.77 -8.79 -9.93
N ILE A 266 -4.25 -9.57 -8.95
CA ILE A 266 -4.21 -11.04 -9.01
C ILE A 266 -4.70 -11.52 -10.38
N GLY A 267 -3.87 -12.33 -11.04
CA GLY A 267 -4.12 -12.88 -12.38
C GLY A 267 -3.64 -12.01 -13.55
N ASP A 268 -2.99 -10.87 -13.29
CA ASP A 268 -2.20 -10.14 -14.30
C ASP A 268 -0.75 -10.66 -14.29
N ALA A 269 -0.25 -11.08 -15.45
CA ALA A 269 1.08 -11.67 -15.61
C ALA A 269 2.21 -10.63 -15.44
N GLU A 270 1.91 -9.34 -15.58
CA GLU A 270 2.88 -8.25 -15.48
C GLU A 270 2.89 -7.58 -14.10
N TRP A 271 2.13 -8.14 -13.14
CA TRP A 271 2.03 -7.64 -11.77
C TRP A 271 2.53 -8.68 -10.76
N SER A 272 3.12 -8.20 -9.67
CA SER A 272 3.58 -9.02 -8.54
C SER A 272 3.63 -8.17 -7.27
N LEU A 273 3.67 -8.77 -6.09
CA LEU A 273 3.91 -8.02 -4.84
C LEU A 273 5.31 -7.38 -4.85
N ALA A 274 6.29 -8.01 -5.49
CA ALA A 274 7.63 -7.43 -5.61
C ALA A 274 7.65 -6.16 -6.46
N TYR A 275 6.81 -6.06 -7.49
CA TYR A 275 6.63 -4.83 -8.26
C TYR A 275 6.20 -3.67 -7.35
N GLU A 276 5.21 -3.88 -6.49
CA GLU A 276 4.72 -2.86 -5.57
C GLU A 276 5.71 -2.57 -4.42
N TRP A 277 6.47 -3.59 -4.01
CA TRP A 277 7.57 -3.44 -3.06
C TRP A 277 8.69 -2.55 -3.61
N ASP A 278 9.10 -2.74 -4.87
CA ASP A 278 10.13 -1.93 -5.52
C ASP A 278 9.69 -0.46 -5.64
N ARG A 279 8.41 -0.21 -5.88
CA ARG A 279 7.84 1.15 -5.88
C ARG A 279 7.92 1.81 -4.52
N TRP A 280 7.69 1.05 -3.43
CA TRP A 280 7.95 1.57 -2.08
C TRP A 280 9.45 1.83 -1.86
N GLN A 281 10.32 0.91 -2.29
CA GLN A 281 11.78 1.09 -2.21
C GLN A 281 12.24 2.35 -2.95
N LEU A 282 11.60 2.73 -4.05
CA LEU A 282 11.88 4.00 -4.73
C LEU A 282 11.64 5.20 -3.81
N ILE A 283 10.48 5.28 -3.16
CA ILE A 283 10.12 6.38 -2.25
C ILE A 283 11.17 6.51 -1.14
N GLU A 284 11.50 5.39 -0.51
CA GLU A 284 12.54 5.27 0.49
C GLU A 284 13.91 5.77 -0.01
N ASN A 285 14.32 5.35 -1.21
CA ASN A 285 15.60 5.76 -1.80
C ASN A 285 15.66 7.26 -2.11
N VAL A 286 14.56 7.85 -2.55
CA VAL A 286 14.45 9.30 -2.73
C VAL A 286 14.51 10.02 -1.39
N ALA A 287 13.77 9.54 -0.38
CA ALA A 287 13.74 10.15 0.95
C ALA A 287 15.14 10.26 1.59
N ARG A 288 16.05 9.31 1.33
CA ARG A 288 17.43 9.36 1.86
C ARG A 288 18.40 10.27 1.09
N ARG A 289 18.01 10.78 -0.08
CA ARG A 289 18.89 11.57 -0.96
C ARG A 289 18.51 13.05 -0.92
N THR A 290 19.20 13.80 -0.07
CA THR A 290 18.95 15.25 0.09
C THR A 290 19.13 16.01 -1.22
N ASP A 291 20.17 15.69 -2.01
CA ASP A 291 20.41 16.26 -3.34
C ASP A 291 19.22 16.06 -4.28
N LEU A 292 18.63 14.86 -4.25
CA LEU A 292 17.51 14.50 -5.10
C LEU A 292 16.20 15.14 -4.62
N LEU A 293 15.95 15.19 -3.31
CA LEU A 293 14.79 15.90 -2.76
C LEU A 293 14.84 17.39 -3.08
N GLU A 294 15.99 18.05 -2.93
CA GLU A 294 16.14 19.46 -3.29
C GLU A 294 15.87 19.69 -4.78
N ALA A 295 16.38 18.80 -5.65
CA ALA A 295 16.13 18.88 -7.08
C ALA A 295 14.65 18.73 -7.42
N LEU A 296 13.96 17.76 -6.80
CA LEU A 296 12.52 17.52 -7.01
C LEU A 296 11.65 18.65 -6.41
N CYS A 297 12.01 19.21 -5.26
CA CYS A 297 11.36 20.40 -4.70
C CYS A 297 11.48 21.59 -5.67
N ASN A 298 12.68 21.87 -6.16
CA ASN A 298 12.91 22.97 -7.11
C ASN A 298 12.14 22.74 -8.41
N LEU A 299 12.10 21.50 -8.92
CA LEU A 299 11.32 21.13 -10.09
C LEU A 299 9.82 21.38 -9.86
N TRP A 300 9.28 20.98 -8.70
CA TRP A 300 7.88 21.21 -8.35
C TRP A 300 7.55 22.70 -8.24
N LEU A 301 8.36 23.47 -7.52
CA LEU A 301 8.13 24.89 -7.28
C LEU A 301 8.32 25.76 -8.54
N ALA A 302 9.14 25.30 -9.49
CA ALA A 302 9.29 25.94 -10.80
C ALA A 302 8.15 25.60 -11.77
N ALA A 303 7.40 24.52 -11.50
CA ALA A 303 6.27 24.12 -12.32
C ALA A 303 5.06 25.00 -11.99
N ASP A 304 4.53 25.68 -12.99
CA ASP A 304 3.47 26.70 -12.91
C ASP A 304 2.05 26.12 -12.78
N GLY A 305 1.92 24.93 -12.18
CA GLY A 305 0.67 24.17 -12.06
C GLY A 305 0.40 23.25 -13.26
N THR A 306 1.17 23.34 -14.35
CA THR A 306 1.04 22.49 -15.54
C THR A 306 1.30 21.01 -15.25
N GLN A 307 2.06 20.68 -14.22
CA GLN A 307 2.30 19.30 -13.75
C GLN A 307 1.03 18.57 -13.28
N LEU A 308 -0.02 19.33 -12.92
CA LEU A 308 -1.31 18.79 -12.50
C LEU A 308 -2.26 18.54 -13.67
N LEU A 309 -1.91 19.03 -14.88
CA LEU A 309 -2.78 18.95 -16.04
C LEU A 309 -2.71 17.56 -16.70
N PRO A 310 -3.86 16.93 -16.99
CA PRO A 310 -3.88 15.67 -17.73
C PRO A 310 -3.17 15.80 -19.08
N GLY A 311 -2.28 14.85 -19.40
CA GLY A 311 -1.60 14.79 -20.69
C GLY A 311 -0.29 15.60 -20.78
N HIS A 312 0.06 16.38 -19.76
CA HIS A 312 1.37 17.03 -19.69
C HIS A 312 2.41 16.04 -19.13
N THR A 313 3.34 15.59 -19.99
CA THR A 313 4.38 14.61 -19.62
C THR A 313 5.72 15.27 -19.29
N GLU A 314 5.92 16.56 -19.57
CA GLU A 314 7.22 17.24 -19.36
C GLU A 314 7.71 17.14 -17.91
N TRP A 315 6.81 17.35 -16.94
CA TRP A 315 7.14 17.15 -15.52
C TRP A 315 7.52 15.69 -15.23
N HIS A 316 6.77 14.72 -15.78
CA HIS A 316 7.01 13.29 -15.58
C HIS A 316 8.34 12.82 -16.17
N GLU A 317 8.71 13.37 -17.33
CA GLU A 317 9.97 13.15 -18.01
C GLU A 317 11.13 13.78 -17.23
N ALA A 318 10.96 15.00 -16.73
CA ALA A 318 11.94 15.67 -15.88
C ALA A 318 12.20 14.89 -14.58
N VAL A 319 11.14 14.42 -13.89
CA VAL A 319 11.27 13.54 -12.72
C VAL A 319 12.01 12.26 -13.08
N THR A 320 11.67 11.62 -14.21
CA THR A 320 12.40 10.44 -14.69
C THR A 320 13.90 10.73 -14.87
N GLY A 321 14.25 11.89 -15.44
CA GLY A 321 15.64 12.34 -15.59
C GLY A 321 16.37 12.50 -14.26
N HIS A 322 15.72 13.09 -13.26
CA HIS A 322 16.29 13.23 -11.91
C HIS A 322 16.43 11.90 -11.18
N LEU A 323 15.48 10.98 -11.33
CA LEU A 323 15.54 9.64 -10.74
C LEU A 323 16.66 8.79 -11.36
N GLY A 324 16.95 8.97 -12.65
CA GLY A 324 17.96 8.19 -13.36
C GLY A 324 17.65 6.69 -13.28
N SER A 325 18.61 5.88 -12.80
CA SER A 325 18.43 4.43 -12.66
C SER A 325 17.36 4.05 -11.63
N LEU A 326 17.04 4.91 -10.65
CA LEU A 326 15.99 4.64 -9.67
C LEU A 326 14.60 4.51 -10.32
N ALA A 327 14.38 5.14 -11.48
CA ALA A 327 13.12 5.02 -12.21
C ALA A 327 12.81 3.58 -12.66
N THR A 328 13.80 2.68 -12.66
CA THR A 328 13.60 1.25 -13.00
C THR A 328 12.85 0.48 -11.91
N LEU A 329 12.80 0.98 -10.68
CA LEU A 329 12.00 0.41 -9.58
C LEU A 329 10.49 0.65 -9.74
N ALA A 330 10.09 1.53 -10.66
CA ALA A 330 8.70 1.81 -10.97
C ALA A 330 8.56 1.98 -12.50
N PRO A 331 8.68 0.87 -13.26
CA PRO A 331 8.65 0.92 -14.72
C PRO A 331 7.28 1.38 -15.22
N ASN A 332 7.24 1.89 -16.46
CA ASN A 332 5.98 2.35 -17.06
C ASN A 332 5.13 1.13 -17.43
N TYR A 333 4.03 0.93 -16.71
CA TYR A 333 3.13 -0.20 -16.91
C TYR A 333 2.57 -0.24 -18.35
N ARG A 334 2.34 0.94 -18.97
CA ARG A 334 1.82 1.01 -20.35
C ARG A 334 2.79 0.57 -21.43
N SER A 335 4.10 0.70 -21.20
CA SER A 335 5.11 0.25 -22.18
C SER A 335 5.20 -1.27 -22.31
N VAL A 336 4.66 -2.00 -21.32
CA VAL A 336 4.59 -3.46 -21.33
C VAL A 336 3.42 -3.95 -22.21
N GLN A 337 2.32 -3.19 -22.29
CA GLN A 337 1.15 -3.57 -23.09
C GLN A 337 1.29 -3.31 -24.59
N GLU A 338 2.19 -2.40 -25.01
CA GLU A 338 2.43 -2.10 -26.43
C GLU A 338 3.56 -2.95 -27.07
N GLY A 339 4.16 -3.88 -26.31
CA GLY A 339 5.32 -4.68 -26.72
C GLY A 339 5.05 -6.16 -27.04
N GLY A 340 3.79 -6.59 -27.12
CA GLY A 340 3.37 -7.99 -27.40
C GLY A 340 2.95 -8.24 -28.84
#